data_AF-A0A2N7VAS8-F1
#
_entry.id   AF-A0A2N7VAS8-F1
#
_cell.length_a   1.000
_cell.length_b   1.000
_cell.length_c   1.000
_cell.angle_alpha   90.00
_cell.angle_beta   90.00
_cell.angle_gamma   90.00
#
_symmetry.space_group_name_H-M   'P 1'
#
loop_
_entity.id
_entity.type
_entity.pdbx_description
1 polymer ?
#
loop_
_entity_poly.entity_id
_entity_poly.type
_entity_poly.pdbx_seq_one_letter_code
_entity_poly.pdbx_strand_id
1 'polypeptide(L)'
;IMLLMGVAQNVWQFLILRALLGLLGGFIPNANALIATQIPRQKSGWALGTLSTGGVSGALLGPLAGGLLADHYGLRPVFFITASVLFLCFLVTLICIREHFTPVAKKEMLHARDVLASLKNPKLVLSLFVT
;
A
#
# COMPACT_ATOMS: atom_id res chain seq x y z
N ILE A 1 12.98 1.22 -3.85
CA ILE A 1 13.21 -0.02 -3.05
C ILE A 1 13.31 -1.25 -3.94
N MET A 2 12.31 -1.55 -4.79
CA MET A 2 12.33 -2.73 -5.66
C MET A 2 13.58 -2.80 -6.56
N LEU A 3 13.99 -1.67 -7.17
CA LEU A 3 15.23 -1.63 -7.97
C LEU A 3 16.48 -1.97 -7.15
N LEU A 4 16.58 -1.45 -5.92
CA LEU A 4 17.70 -1.73 -5.02
C LEU A 4 17.71 -3.22 -4.58
N MET A 5 16.53 -3.84 -4.42
CA MET A 5 16.43 -5.27 -4.12
C MET A 5 16.96 -6.14 -5.27
N GLY A 6 16.77 -5.72 -6.53
CA GLY A 6 17.28 -6.44 -7.70
C GLY A 6 18.81 -6.44 -7.81
N VAL A 7 19.48 -5.42 -7.24
CA VAL A 7 20.94 -5.28 -7.23
C VAL A 7 21.57 -5.78 -5.92
N ALA A 8 20.75 -6.11 -4.91
CA ALA A 8 21.24 -6.57 -3.63
C ALA A 8 22.09 -7.85 -3.76
N GLN A 9 23.28 -7.82 -3.16
CA GLN A 9 24.23 -8.94 -3.19
C GLN A 9 24.25 -9.72 -1.86
N ASN A 10 23.72 -9.13 -0.78
CA ASN A 10 23.71 -9.70 0.56
C ASN A 10 22.28 -9.88 1.09
N VAL A 11 22.05 -10.97 1.82
CA VAL A 11 20.75 -11.26 2.46
C VAL A 11 20.36 -10.16 3.45
N TRP A 12 21.33 -9.63 4.21
CA TRP A 12 21.11 -8.52 5.15
C TRP A 12 20.61 -7.25 4.46
N GLN A 13 21.17 -6.90 3.31
CA GLN A 13 20.69 -5.74 2.52
C GLN A 13 19.26 -5.98 2.04
N PHE A 14 18.96 -7.18 1.58
CA PHE A 14 17.62 -7.55 1.13
C PHE A 14 16.59 -7.48 2.28
N LEU A 15 16.96 -7.94 3.48
CA LEU A 15 16.11 -7.91 4.66
C LEU A 15 15.82 -6.48 5.14
N ILE A 16 16.84 -5.62 5.17
CA ILE A 16 16.68 -4.19 5.50
C ILE A 16 15.75 -3.51 4.48
N LEU A 17 15.95 -3.77 3.19
CA LEU A 17 15.08 -3.22 2.14
C LEU A 17 13.63 -3.73 2.28
N ARG A 18 13.42 -4.99 2.71
CA ARG A 18 12.09 -5.55 3.00
C ARG A 18 11.45 -4.87 4.19
N ALA A 19 12.20 -4.63 5.26
CA ALA A 19 11.71 -3.89 6.42
C ALA A 19 11.30 -2.46 6.02
N LEU A 20 12.13 -1.77 5.23
CA LEU A 20 11.85 -0.43 4.75
C LEU A 20 10.63 -0.38 3.82
N LEU A 21 10.45 -1.40 2.97
CA LEU A 21 9.22 -1.56 2.16
C LEU A 21 7.98 -1.68 3.05
N GLY A 22 8.07 -2.46 4.13
CA GLY A 22 6.98 -2.60 5.11
C GLY A 22 6.66 -1.30 5.83
N LEU A 23 7.69 -0.55 6.25
CA LEU A 23 7.53 0.75 6.90
C LEU A 23 6.83 1.77 5.98
N LEU A 24 7.17 1.78 4.69
CA LEU A 24 6.50 2.65 3.73
C LEU A 24 5.08 2.18 3.37
N GLY A 25 4.67 0.96 3.73
CA GLY A 25 3.36 0.38 3.42
C GLY A 25 2.15 1.15 3.99
N GLY A 26 2.36 2.12 4.88
CA GLY A 26 1.33 3.00 5.43
C GLY A 26 0.58 3.85 4.39
N PHE A 27 1.05 3.91 3.13
CA PHE A 27 0.32 4.60 2.07
C PHE A 27 -1.02 3.92 1.70
N ILE A 28 -1.16 2.61 1.92
CA ILE A 28 -2.38 1.85 1.57
C ILE A 28 -3.60 2.34 2.37
N PRO A 29 -3.58 2.38 3.71
CA PRO A 29 -4.71 2.93 4.47
C PRO A 29 -4.94 4.43 4.19
N ASN A 30 -3.88 5.18 3.88
CA ASN A 30 -4.00 6.58 3.47
C ASN A 30 -4.77 6.73 2.15
N ALA A 31 -4.46 5.90 1.15
CA ALA A 31 -5.19 5.87 -0.12
C ALA A 31 -6.67 5.49 0.07
N ASN A 32 -6.94 4.49 0.91
CA ASN A 32 -8.30 4.09 1.25
C ASN A 32 -9.08 5.25 1.91
N ALA A 33 -8.46 5.97 2.84
CA ALA A 33 -9.06 7.12 3.51
C ALA A 33 -9.30 8.29 2.55
N LEU A 34 -8.37 8.57 1.64
CA LEU A 34 -8.52 9.60 0.62
C LEU A 34 -9.70 9.30 -0.30
N ILE A 35 -9.81 8.06 -0.79
CA ILE A 35 -10.94 7.61 -1.63
C ILE A 35 -12.27 7.71 -0.87
N ALA A 36 -12.28 7.31 0.41
CA ALA A 36 -13.49 7.36 1.24
C ALA A 36 -13.96 8.80 1.54
N THR A 37 -13.04 9.77 1.59
CA THR A 37 -13.36 11.19 1.88
C THR A 37 -13.70 11.99 0.63
N GLN A 38 -13.12 11.65 -0.52
CA GLN A 38 -13.34 12.37 -1.78
C GLN A 38 -14.61 11.91 -2.52
N ILE A 39 -15.15 10.72 -2.23
CA ILE A 39 -16.27 10.12 -2.98
C ILE A 39 -17.59 10.26 -2.21
N PRO A 40 -18.69 10.69 -2.86
CA PRO A 40 -20.00 10.79 -2.21
C PRO A 40 -20.46 9.42 -1.69
N ARG A 41 -21.10 9.40 -0.51
CA ARG A 41 -21.45 8.16 0.22
C ARG A 41 -22.18 7.11 -0.62
N GLN A 42 -23.06 7.53 -1.54
CA GLN A 42 -23.76 6.63 -2.47
C GLN A 42 -22.83 5.85 -3.42
N LYS A 43 -21.63 6.35 -3.73
CA LYS A 43 -20.67 5.72 -4.67
C LYS A 43 -19.43 5.13 -3.98
N SER A 44 -19.27 5.32 -2.67
CA SER A 44 -18.11 4.84 -1.92
C SER A 44 -17.94 3.32 -2.01
N GLY A 45 -19.04 2.56 -1.99
CA GLY A 45 -19.00 1.09 -2.12
C GLY A 45 -18.46 0.61 -3.47
N TRP A 46 -18.80 1.30 -4.57
CA TRP A 46 -18.27 0.96 -5.89
C TRP A 46 -16.77 1.25 -5.98
N ALA A 47 -16.33 2.42 -5.49
CA ALA A 47 -14.92 2.81 -5.55
C ALA A 47 -14.01 1.96 -4.65
N LEU A 48 -14.42 1.71 -3.40
CA LEU A 48 -13.70 0.80 -2.50
C LEU A 48 -13.76 -0.65 -3.01
N GLY A 49 -14.87 -1.03 -3.63
CA GLY A 49 -15.02 -2.31 -4.33
C GLY A 49 -13.97 -2.46 -5.44
N THR A 50 -13.86 -1.48 -6.34
CA THR A 50 -12.85 -1.47 -7.41
C THR A 50 -11.42 -1.54 -6.84
N LEU A 51 -11.13 -0.80 -5.78
CA LEU A 51 -9.82 -0.83 -5.12
C LEU A 51 -9.50 -2.21 -4.54
N SER A 52 -10.47 -2.82 -3.85
CA SER A 52 -10.35 -4.16 -3.29
C SER A 52 -10.17 -5.21 -4.39
N THR A 53 -10.99 -5.16 -5.45
CA THR A 53 -10.86 -6.04 -6.61
C THR A 53 -9.49 -5.90 -7.24
N GLY A 54 -8.99 -4.68 -7.43
CA GLY A 54 -7.62 -4.44 -7.93
C GLY A 54 -6.55 -5.07 -7.02
N GLY A 55 -6.69 -4.93 -5.70
CA GLY A 55 -5.80 -5.55 -4.72
C GLY A 55 -5.80 -7.07 -4.77
N VAL A 56 -6.98 -7.69 -4.81
CA VAL A 56 -7.14 -9.15 -4.91
C VAL A 56 -6.62 -9.67 -6.25
N SER A 57 -6.99 -9.02 -7.36
CA SER A 57 -6.48 -9.35 -8.68
C SER A 57 -4.95 -9.25 -8.74
N GLY A 58 -4.36 -8.21 -8.14
CA GLY A 58 -2.92 -8.06 -8.03
C GLY A 58 -2.27 -9.16 -7.18
N ALA A 59 -2.89 -9.54 -6.06
CA ALA A 59 -2.41 -10.61 -5.20
C ALA A 59 -2.47 -12.00 -5.87
N LEU A 60 -3.40 -12.21 -6.80
CA LEU A 60 -3.51 -13.43 -7.59
C LEU A 60 -2.56 -13.44 -8.78
N LEU A 61 -2.56 -12.36 -9.58
CA LEU A 61 -1.74 -12.25 -10.79
C LEU A 61 -0.26 -12.05 -10.47
N GLY A 62 0.07 -11.41 -9.34
CA GLY A 62 1.44 -11.11 -8.94
C GLY A 62 2.32 -12.36 -8.79
N PRO A 63 1.94 -13.36 -7.97
CA PRO A 63 2.69 -14.61 -7.84
C PRO A 63 2.69 -15.44 -9.12
N LEU A 64 1.61 -15.42 -9.90
CA LEU A 64 1.56 -16.15 -11.17
C LEU A 64 2.55 -15.56 -12.18
N ALA A 65 2.47 -14.25 -12.45
CA ALA A 65 3.38 -13.60 -13.38
C ALA A 65 4.82 -13.57 -12.86
N GLY A 66 5.01 -13.23 -11.59
CA GLY A 66 6.32 -13.15 -10.95
C GLY A 66 6.99 -14.52 -10.80
N GLY A 67 6.22 -15.58 -10.52
CA GLY A 67 6.69 -16.94 -10.41
C GLY A 67 7.16 -17.50 -11.75
N LEU A 68 6.34 -17.35 -12.80
CA LEU A 68 6.72 -17.77 -14.16
C LEU A 68 7.98 -17.04 -14.66
N LEU A 69 8.08 -15.73 -14.42
CA LEU A 69 9.27 -14.96 -14.77
C LEU A 69 10.49 -15.37 -13.94
N ALA A 70 10.30 -15.68 -12.65
CA ALA A 70 11.37 -16.14 -11.78
C ALA A 70 11.91 -17.53 -12.18
N ASP A 71 11.04 -18.42 -12.67
CA ASP A 71 11.41 -19.78 -13.07
C ASP A 71 12.26 -19.78 -14.35
N HIS A 72 11.94 -18.92 -15.32
CA HIS A 72 12.70 -18.82 -16.57
C HIS A 72 13.94 -17.92 -16.51
N TYR A 73 13.85 -16.78 -15.81
CA TYR A 73 14.89 -15.72 -15.85
C TYR A 73 15.50 -15.38 -14.48
N GLY A 74 15.07 -16.08 -13.41
CA GLY A 74 15.50 -15.81 -12.05
C GLY A 74 14.82 -14.59 -11.40
N LEU A 75 15.09 -14.36 -10.12
CA LEU A 75 14.42 -13.31 -9.34
C LEU A 75 14.85 -11.88 -9.68
N ARG A 76 16.07 -11.67 -10.19
CA ARG A 76 16.58 -10.32 -10.50
C ARG A 76 15.71 -9.55 -11.50
N PRO A 77 15.40 -10.08 -12.70
CA PRO A 77 14.57 -9.36 -13.67
C PRO A 77 13.15 -9.08 -13.16
N VAL A 78 12.60 -9.94 -12.30
CA VAL A 78 11.28 -9.70 -11.67
C VAL A 78 11.27 -8.41 -10.85
N PHE A 79 12.33 -8.13 -10.10
CA PHE A 79 12.45 -6.88 -9.35
C PHE A 79 12.53 -5.65 -10.25
N PHE A 80 13.24 -5.73 -11.38
CA PHE A 80 13.31 -4.64 -12.35
C PHE A 80 11.97 -4.37 -13.03
N ILE A 81 11.26 -5.43 -13.46
CA ILE A 81 9.92 -5.30 -14.05
C ILE A 81 8.96 -4.66 -13.05
N THR A 82 8.97 -5.13 -11.80
CA THR A 82 8.14 -4.57 -10.73
C THR A 82 8.49 -3.10 -10.47
N ALA A 83 9.77 -2.75 -10.48
CA ALA A 83 10.20 -1.36 -10.33
C ALA A 83 9.70 -0.46 -11.48
N SER A 84 9.77 -0.93 -12.72
CA SER A 84 9.27 -0.21 -13.90
C SER A 84 7.76 -0.02 -13.86
N VAL A 85 7.00 -1.05 -13.48
CA VAL A 85 5.54 -0.96 -13.32
C VAL A 85 5.16 0.04 -12.22
N LEU A 86 5.83 -0.01 -11.07
CA LEU A 86 5.62 0.96 -9.98
C LEU A 86 5.97 2.38 -10.41
N PHE A 87 7.06 2.56 -11.17
CA PHE A 87 7.45 3.87 -11.69
C PHE A 87 6.42 4.42 -12.68
N LEU A 88 5.89 3.58 -13.58
CA LEU A 88 4.83 3.99 -14.49
C LEU A 88 3.56 4.38 -13.72
N CYS A 89 3.19 3.60 -12.70
CA CYS A 89 2.05 3.91 -11.83
C CYS A 89 2.25 5.26 -11.10
N PHE A 90 3.46 5.54 -10.64
CA PHE A 90 3.82 6.83 -10.06
C PHE A 90 3.67 7.98 -11.07
N LEU A 91 4.13 7.83 -12.30
CA LEU A 91 3.95 8.85 -13.36
C LEU A 91 2.48 9.11 -13.66
N VAL A 92 1.69 8.04 -13.82
CA VAL A 92 0.24 8.14 -14.07
C VAL A 92 -0.44 8.85 -12.91
N THR A 93 -0.10 8.49 -11.67
CA THR A 93 -0.61 9.13 -10.45
C THR A 93 -0.25 10.62 -10.44
N LEU A 94 1.01 10.96 -10.71
CA LEU A 94 1.51 12.33 -10.68
C LEU A 94 0.86 13.23 -11.73
N ILE A 95 0.58 12.71 -12.92
CA ILE A 95 0.00 13.49 -14.02
C ILE A 95 -1.54 13.53 -13.93
N CYS A 96 -2.16 12.41 -13.57
CA CYS A 96 -3.61 12.22 -13.68
C CYS A 96 -4.36 12.55 -12.40
N ILE A 97 -3.71 12.47 -11.22
CA ILE A 97 -4.34 12.83 -9.95
C ILE A 97 -4.14 14.32 -9.71
N ARG A 98 -5.15 15.11 -10.07
CA ARG A 98 -5.32 16.46 -9.53
C ARG A 98 -6.02 16.37 -8.18
N GLU A 99 -5.27 16.53 -7.10
CA GLU A 99 -5.85 16.69 -5.77
C GLU A 99 -6.64 18.01 -5.71
N HIS A 100 -7.97 17.91 -5.63
CA HIS A 100 -8.79 18.98 -5.05
C HIS A 100 -8.66 18.88 -3.53
N PHE A 101 -7.54 19.40 -3.02
CA PHE A 101 -7.25 19.47 -1.59
C PHE A 101 -8.19 20.47 -0.93
N THR A 102 -9.30 20.00 -0.36
CA THR A 102 -10.03 20.76 0.67
C THR A 102 -9.34 20.50 2.00
N PRO A 103 -8.58 21.46 2.57
CA PRO A 103 -7.86 21.25 3.81
C PRO A 103 -8.85 20.89 4.92
N VAL A 104 -8.74 19.68 5.48
CA VAL A 104 -9.39 19.36 6.74
C VAL A 104 -8.72 20.25 7.79
N ALA A 105 -9.51 21.16 8.38
CA ALA A 105 -9.01 22.11 9.36
C ALA A 105 -8.26 21.36 10.47
N LYS A 106 -7.02 21.78 10.74
CA LYS A 106 -6.02 21.25 11.68
C LYS A 106 -6.53 21.00 13.13
N LYS A 107 -7.79 21.34 13.43
CA LYS A 107 -8.43 21.30 14.74
C LYS A 107 -8.98 19.92 15.14
N GLU A 108 -9.07 18.97 14.20
CA GLU A 108 -9.61 17.61 14.44
C GLU A 108 -8.56 16.49 14.36
N MET A 109 -7.26 16.80 14.37
CA MET A 109 -6.24 15.76 14.52
C MET A 109 -6.28 15.23 15.95
N LEU A 110 -7.06 14.15 16.16
CA LEU A 110 -7.09 13.41 17.42
C LEU A 110 -5.66 13.04 17.81
N HIS A 111 -5.27 13.38 19.04
CA HIS A 111 -3.93 13.09 19.52
C HIS A 111 -3.77 11.56 19.65
N ALA A 112 -2.56 11.01 19.57
CA ALA A 112 -2.34 9.56 19.68
C ALA A 112 -2.95 8.96 20.97
N ARG A 113 -3.09 9.79 22.01
CA ARG A 113 -3.76 9.47 23.27
C ARG A 113 -5.29 9.43 23.15
N ASP A 114 -5.88 10.29 22.34
CA ASP A 114 -7.33 10.33 22.08
C ASP A 114 -7.77 9.18 21.18
N VAL A 115 -6.93 8.76 20.23
CA VAL A 115 -7.15 7.53 19.45
C VAL A 115 -7.12 6.30 20.38
N LEU A 116 -6.17 6.25 21.31
CA LEU A 116 -6.07 5.16 22.29
C LEU A 116 -7.23 5.19 23.30
N ALA A 117 -7.73 6.37 23.69
CA ALA A 117 -8.88 6.54 24.57
C ALA A 117 -10.22 6.27 23.87
N SER A 118 -10.31 6.50 22.56
CA SER A 118 -11.50 6.18 21.75
C SER A 118 -11.65 4.69 21.46
N LEU A 119 -10.64 3.87 21.79
CA LEU A 119 -10.76 2.41 21.77
C LEU A 119 -11.65 1.94 22.92
N LYS A 120 -12.96 1.87 22.62
CA LYS A 120 -14.02 1.46 23.54
C LYS A 120 -13.78 0.10 24.21
N ASN A 121 -12.91 -0.76 23.63
CA ASN A 121 -12.53 -2.07 24.16
C ASN A 121 -11.07 -2.42 23.80
N PRO A 122 -10.06 -2.11 24.65
CA PRO A 122 -8.65 -2.44 24.37
C PRO A 122 -8.40 -3.95 24.25
N LYS A 123 -9.24 -4.79 24.87
CA LYS A 123 -9.17 -6.26 24.76
C LYS A 123 -9.48 -6.79 23.35
N LEU A 124 -10.31 -6.09 22.57
CA LEU A 124 -10.63 -6.46 21.18
C LEU A 124 -9.46 -6.15 20.23
N VAL A 125 -8.77 -5.04 20.46
CA VAL A 125 -7.55 -4.71 19.71
C VAL A 125 -6.44 -5.69 20.06
N LEU A 126 -6.29 -6.03 21.34
CA LEU A 126 -5.31 -7.03 21.78
C LEU A 126 -5.62 -8.42 21.18
N SER A 127 -6.89 -8.84 21.11
CA SER A 127 -7.25 -10.12 20.49
C SER A 127 -7.02 -10.14 18.97
N LEU A 128 -7.11 -8.99 18.30
CA LEU A 128 -6.83 -8.84 16.86
C LEU A 128 -5.32 -8.94 16.54
N PHE A 129 -4.45 -8.60 17.51
CA PHE A 129 -3.00 -8.80 17.39
C PHE A 129 -2.56 -10.22 17.73
N VAL A 130 -3.39 -10.97 18.47
CA VAL A 130 -3.10 -12.36 18.91
C VAL A 130 -3.65 -13.41 17.93
N THR A 131 -4.65 -13.06 17.11
CA THR A 131 -5.22 -13.91 16.05
C THR A 131 -4.51 -13.64 14.73
#